data_AF-M1B728-F1
#
_entry.id   AF-M1B728-F1
#
_cell.length_a   1.000
_cell.length_b   1.000
_cell.length_c   1.000
_cell.angle_alpha   90.00
_cell.angle_beta   90.00
_cell.angle_gamma   90.00
#
_symmetry.space_group_name_H-M   'P 1'
#
loop_
_entity.id
_entity.type
_entity.pdbx_description
1 polymer ?
#
loop_
_entity_poly.entity_id
_entity_poly.type
_entity_poly.pdbx_seq_one_letter_code
_entity_poly.pdbx_strand_id
1 'polypeptide(L)'
;MGDFNDAFMRNNPNVQARAKAQNRANVMQLKLIGQSHPTGLTANLLKLFEPRPPLEYKPPPEKRKCPSYTGMAQFVSNFAQPGDPEYAPPIPEVETPTERRARIHKLRLEEGAKKAAEELEKYDPSSDPNVTGDPYKTLFVARLNYETTESRVKREFEAYGPIKRVGIIEHPFVGLRLLAFGW
;
A
#
# COMPACT_ATOMS: atom_id res chain seq x y z
N MET A 1 -30.68 31.74 -10.90
CA MET A 1 -31.91 32.49 -11.23
C MET A 1 -33.05 31.49 -11.21
N GLY A 2 -34.07 31.56 -10.36
CA GLY A 2 -34.87 32.72 -9.99
C GLY A 2 -36.30 32.43 -10.45
N ASP A 3 -37.13 32.02 -9.50
CA ASP A 3 -38.58 31.78 -9.53
C ASP A 3 -39.38 32.87 -10.25
N PHE A 4 -40.54 32.55 -10.87
CA PHE A 4 -41.73 33.41 -11.06
C PHE A 4 -42.82 32.63 -11.83
N ASN A 5 -43.83 32.05 -11.16
CA ASN A 5 -45.23 32.50 -11.28
C ASN A 5 -46.24 31.53 -10.64
N ASP A 6 -46.36 31.71 -9.32
CA ASP A 6 -47.56 32.18 -8.62
C ASP A 6 -48.86 31.36 -8.64
N ALA A 7 -49.31 31.09 -7.42
CA ALA A 7 -50.31 30.13 -7.00
C ALA A 7 -51.70 30.74 -6.80
N PHE A 8 -52.09 31.71 -7.64
CA PHE A 8 -53.32 32.48 -7.41
C PHE A 8 -54.47 32.28 -8.42
N MET A 9 -54.38 31.34 -9.37
CA MET A 9 -55.40 31.23 -10.44
C MET A 9 -55.87 29.81 -10.81
N ARG A 10 -56.16 28.92 -9.84
CA ARG A 10 -56.86 27.64 -10.10
C ARG A 10 -58.13 27.43 -9.27
N ASN A 11 -58.99 28.44 -9.20
CA ASN A 11 -60.40 28.22 -8.85
C ASN A 11 -61.23 28.10 -10.13
N ASN A 12 -61.36 26.88 -10.65
CA ASN A 12 -62.45 26.52 -11.57
C ASN A 12 -63.29 25.42 -10.89
N PRO A 13 -64.55 25.69 -10.50
CA PRO A 13 -65.32 24.82 -9.60
C PRO A 13 -65.95 23.58 -10.28
N ASN A 14 -65.45 23.12 -11.42
CA ASN A 14 -66.22 22.21 -12.30
C ASN A 14 -65.57 20.87 -12.66
N VAL A 15 -64.83 20.24 -11.74
CA VAL A 15 -64.44 18.81 -11.91
C VAL A 15 -64.67 18.04 -10.61
N GLN A 16 -65.90 17.57 -10.41
CA GLN A 16 -66.25 16.64 -9.35
C GLN A 16 -65.85 15.21 -9.75
N ALA A 17 -64.90 14.60 -9.03
CA ALA A 17 -64.64 13.16 -9.12
C ALA A 17 -65.38 12.42 -7.99
N ARG A 18 -66.55 11.85 -8.30
CA ARG A 18 -67.24 10.92 -7.40
C ARG A 18 -66.49 9.58 -7.35
N ALA A 19 -66.01 9.18 -6.17
CA ALA A 19 -65.55 7.81 -5.95
C ALA A 19 -66.74 6.85 -5.99
N LYS A 20 -66.70 5.83 -6.88
CA LYS A 20 -67.68 4.73 -6.90
C LYS A 20 -67.61 3.98 -5.57
N ALA A 21 -68.75 3.81 -4.91
CA ALA A 21 -68.88 2.94 -3.75
C ALA A 21 -68.47 1.51 -4.15
N GLN A 22 -67.34 1.02 -3.63
CA GLN A 22 -66.96 -0.38 -3.80
C GLN A 22 -68.00 -1.27 -3.11
N ASN A 23 -68.52 -2.26 -3.84
CA ASN A 23 -69.53 -3.20 -3.35
C ASN A 23 -69.09 -3.84 -2.02
N ARG A 24 -69.89 -3.66 -0.95
CA ARG A 24 -69.67 -4.27 0.37
C ARG A 24 -69.41 -5.79 0.31
N ALA A 25 -69.97 -6.48 -0.69
CA ALA A 25 -69.73 -7.90 -0.95
C ALA A 25 -68.24 -8.23 -1.21
N ASN A 26 -67.54 -7.41 -2.01
CA ASN A 26 -66.12 -7.61 -2.30
C ASN A 26 -65.24 -7.38 -1.06
N VAL A 27 -65.59 -6.39 -0.23
CA VAL A 27 -64.87 -6.10 1.01
C VAL A 27 -65.06 -7.21 2.05
N MET A 28 -66.27 -7.76 2.16
CA MET A 28 -66.57 -8.91 3.04
C MET A 28 -65.85 -10.18 2.58
N GLN A 29 -65.77 -10.42 1.27
CA GLN A 29 -65.07 -11.58 0.70
C GLN A 29 -63.55 -11.48 0.93
N LEU A 30 -62.95 -10.30 0.78
CA LEU A 30 -61.54 -10.04 1.13
C LEU A 30 -61.27 -10.19 2.63
N LYS A 31 -62.22 -9.82 3.48
CA LYS A 31 -62.11 -9.96 4.95
C LYS A 31 -62.18 -11.42 5.42
N LEU A 32 -62.92 -12.29 4.72
CA LEU A 32 -62.90 -13.73 4.96
C LEU A 32 -61.59 -14.39 4.50
N ILE A 33 -60.95 -13.88 3.45
CA ILE A 33 -59.62 -14.36 3.02
C ILE A 33 -58.55 -14.04 4.08
N GLY A 34 -58.69 -12.93 4.82
CA GLY A 34 -57.83 -12.58 5.95
C GLY A 34 -57.98 -13.45 7.21
N GLN A 35 -58.98 -14.35 7.24
CA GLN A 35 -59.14 -15.37 8.29
C GLN A 35 -58.59 -16.74 7.86
N SER A 36 -57.97 -16.83 6.68
CA SER A 36 -57.36 -18.06 6.19
C SER A 36 -56.04 -18.39 6.91
N HIS A 37 -55.60 -19.64 6.78
CA HIS A 37 -54.35 -20.14 7.35
C HIS A 37 -53.18 -19.18 7.00
N PRO A 38 -52.17 -18.99 7.87
CA PRO A 38 -51.11 -17.99 7.67
C PRO A 38 -50.33 -18.10 6.35
N THR A 39 -50.44 -19.24 5.66
CA THR A 39 -49.86 -19.48 4.34
C THR A 39 -50.71 -18.93 3.18
N GLY A 40 -51.92 -18.42 3.43
CA GLY A 40 -52.84 -17.91 2.41
C GLY A 40 -53.44 -18.99 1.49
N LEU A 41 -53.22 -20.28 1.81
CA LEU A 41 -53.70 -21.41 1.03
C LEU A 41 -55.14 -21.77 1.40
N THR A 42 -55.90 -22.26 0.42
CA THR A 42 -57.26 -22.75 0.64
C THR A 42 -57.26 -24.08 1.41
N ALA A 43 -58.36 -24.40 2.09
CA ALA A 43 -58.49 -25.62 2.90
C ALA A 43 -58.19 -26.92 2.12
N ASN A 44 -58.52 -26.97 0.82
CA ASN A 44 -58.23 -28.13 -0.03
C ASN A 44 -56.73 -28.29 -0.32
N LEU A 45 -56.01 -27.18 -0.47
CA LEU A 45 -54.56 -27.19 -0.68
C LEU A 45 -53.81 -27.50 0.61
N LEU A 46 -54.30 -27.03 1.77
CA LEU A 46 -53.68 -27.30 3.07
C LEU A 46 -53.63 -28.80 3.41
N LYS A 47 -54.64 -29.58 3.00
CA LYS A 47 -54.66 -31.04 3.18
C LYS A 47 -53.49 -31.76 2.51
N LEU A 48 -52.95 -31.19 1.43
CA LEU A 48 -51.77 -31.76 0.74
C LEU A 48 -50.47 -31.55 1.53
N PHE A 49 -50.47 -30.60 2.47
CA PHE A 49 -49.33 -30.24 3.29
C PHE A 49 -49.48 -30.72 4.74
N GLU A 50 -50.31 -31.76 4.98
CA GLU A 50 -50.37 -32.40 6.29
C GLU A 50 -48.97 -32.93 6.67
N PRO A 51 -48.49 -32.63 7.89
CA PRO A 51 -47.17 -33.05 8.32
C PRO A 51 -47.11 -34.57 8.38
N ARG A 52 -45.95 -35.13 8.05
CA ARG A 52 -45.70 -36.56 8.25
C ARG A 52 -45.79 -36.90 9.75
N PRO A 53 -46.17 -38.13 10.11
CA PRO A 53 -46.07 -38.58 11.48
C PRO A 53 -44.64 -38.38 12.00
N PRO A 54 -44.47 -38.08 13.31
CA PRO A 54 -43.15 -37.91 13.91
C PRO A 54 -42.24 -39.10 13.59
N LEU A 55 -40.98 -38.81 13.24
CA LEU A 55 -40.01 -39.86 12.98
C LEU A 55 -39.75 -40.67 14.25
N GLU A 56 -39.62 -41.99 14.09
CA GLU A 56 -39.15 -42.86 15.16
C GLU A 56 -37.72 -42.46 15.56
N TYR A 57 -37.52 -42.20 16.85
CA TYR A 57 -36.20 -41.88 17.37
C TYR A 57 -35.27 -43.09 17.25
N LYS A 58 -34.11 -42.88 16.63
CA LYS A 58 -32.98 -43.81 16.68
C LYS A 58 -31.79 -43.10 17.35
N PRO A 59 -31.07 -43.78 18.24
CA PRO A 59 -29.89 -43.19 18.87
C PRO A 59 -28.85 -42.82 17.80
N PRO A 60 -28.08 -41.73 17.99
CA PRO A 60 -26.98 -41.38 17.09
C PRO A 60 -25.98 -42.53 16.94
N PRO A 61 -25.44 -42.78 15.74
CA PRO A 61 -24.43 -43.80 15.55
C PRO A 61 -23.17 -43.47 16.37
N GLU A 62 -22.58 -44.50 17.00
CA GLU A 62 -21.35 -44.33 17.77
C GLU A 62 -20.20 -43.87 16.86
N LYS A 63 -19.47 -42.83 17.31
CA LYS A 63 -18.29 -42.33 16.59
C LYS A 63 -17.18 -43.39 16.67
N ARG A 64 -16.71 -43.84 15.51
CA ARG A 64 -15.56 -44.74 15.43
C ARG A 64 -14.29 -44.00 15.88
N LYS A 65 -13.49 -44.64 16.73
CA LYS A 65 -12.15 -44.14 17.07
C LYS A 65 -11.19 -44.44 15.90
N CYS A 66 -10.33 -43.50 15.56
CA CYS A 66 -9.22 -43.77 14.64
C CYS A 66 -8.27 -44.81 15.25
N PRO A 67 -7.55 -45.59 14.43
CA PRO A 67 -6.44 -46.40 14.91
C PRO A 67 -5.44 -45.57 15.73
N SER A 68 -4.77 -46.21 16.69
CA SER A 68 -3.69 -45.58 17.45
C SER A 68 -2.53 -45.18 16.54
N TYR A 69 -1.85 -44.07 16.87
CA TYR A 69 -0.63 -43.69 16.18
C TYR A 69 0.48 -44.75 16.36
N THR A 70 1.16 -45.08 15.26
CA THR A 70 2.36 -45.93 15.25
C THR A 70 3.59 -45.06 14.98
N GLY A 71 4.75 -45.43 15.50
CA GLY A 71 6.01 -44.73 15.22
C GLY A 71 6.53 -44.97 13.80
N MET A 72 7.47 -44.15 13.35
CA MET A 72 8.04 -44.22 11.99
C MET A 72 9.24 -45.19 11.87
N ALA A 73 9.66 -45.83 12.95
CA ALA A 73 10.86 -46.68 13.00
C ALA A 73 10.81 -47.87 12.01
N GLN A 74 9.60 -48.38 11.71
CA GLN A 74 9.41 -49.47 10.76
C GLN A 74 9.84 -49.13 9.32
N PHE A 75 9.95 -47.85 8.99
CA PHE A 75 10.29 -47.39 7.63
C PHE A 75 11.78 -47.09 7.44
N VAL A 76 12.58 -47.14 8.51
CA VAL A 76 14.03 -46.85 8.43
C VAL A 76 14.76 -47.81 7.50
N SER A 77 14.29 -49.07 7.40
CA SER A 77 14.82 -50.06 6.46
C SER A 77 14.58 -49.72 4.99
N ASN A 78 13.65 -48.80 4.69
CA ASN A 78 13.26 -48.44 3.34
C ASN A 78 13.98 -47.18 2.83
N PHE A 79 14.86 -46.58 3.64
CA PHE A 79 15.62 -45.40 3.21
C PHE A 79 16.73 -45.80 2.24
N ALA A 80 16.83 -45.06 1.14
CA ALA A 80 17.90 -45.24 0.15
C ALA A 80 19.27 -45.07 0.81
N GLN A 81 20.21 -45.94 0.48
CA GLN A 81 21.57 -45.92 0.99
C GLN A 81 22.52 -45.25 -0.02
N PRO A 82 23.69 -44.76 0.43
CA PRO A 82 24.71 -44.24 -0.48
C PRO A 82 25.09 -45.30 -1.53
N GLY A 83 24.66 -45.11 -2.78
CA GLY A 83 24.84 -46.06 -3.88
C GLY A 83 23.56 -46.41 -4.64
N ASP A 84 22.39 -46.17 -4.05
CA ASP A 84 21.11 -46.38 -4.73
C ASP A 84 20.82 -45.24 -5.72
N PRO A 85 20.15 -45.51 -6.86
CA PRO A 85 19.78 -44.46 -7.83
C PRO A 85 18.90 -43.34 -7.24
N GLU A 86 18.15 -43.65 -6.19
CA GLU A 86 17.22 -42.73 -5.51
C GLU A 86 17.87 -42.00 -4.33
N TYR A 87 19.15 -42.26 -4.04
CA TYR A 87 19.87 -41.61 -2.95
C TYR A 87 20.19 -40.14 -3.28
N ALA A 88 19.51 -39.22 -2.59
CA ALA A 88 19.85 -37.81 -2.63
C ALA A 88 20.97 -37.51 -1.62
N PRO A 89 22.16 -37.03 -2.05
CA PRO A 89 23.21 -36.64 -1.12
C PRO A 89 22.74 -35.46 -0.25
N PRO A 90 23.31 -35.29 0.95
CA PRO A 90 23.03 -34.12 1.79
C PRO A 90 23.28 -32.83 1.01
N ILE A 91 22.32 -31.90 1.07
CA ILE A 91 22.44 -30.60 0.40
C ILE A 91 23.66 -29.89 1.01
N PRO A 92 24.64 -29.44 0.20
CA PRO A 92 25.79 -28.70 0.73
C PRO A 92 25.30 -27.42 1.40
N GLU A 93 25.96 -27.01 2.49
CA GLU A 93 25.67 -25.74 3.14
C GLU A 93 25.98 -24.60 2.15
N VAL A 94 24.93 -24.03 1.56
CA VAL A 94 25.03 -22.89 0.64
C VAL A 94 24.80 -21.61 1.44
N GLU A 95 25.47 -20.51 1.04
CA GLU A 95 25.23 -19.19 1.62
C GLU A 95 23.73 -18.89 1.69
N THR A 96 23.25 -18.54 2.89
CA THR A 96 21.92 -17.99 3.06
C THR A 96 21.79 -16.67 2.28
N PRO A 97 20.58 -16.27 1.86
CA PRO A 97 20.39 -14.99 1.19
C PRO A 97 20.91 -13.78 2.00
N THR A 98 20.92 -13.88 3.34
CA THR A 98 21.44 -12.86 4.25
C THR A 98 22.96 -12.74 4.15
N GLU A 99 23.67 -13.87 4.18
CA GLU A 99 25.13 -13.93 4.03
C GLU A 99 25.56 -13.40 2.65
N ARG A 100 24.84 -13.77 1.60
CA ARG A 100 25.09 -13.26 0.24
C ARG A 100 24.97 -11.73 0.18
N ARG A 101 23.94 -11.14 0.81
CA ARG A 101 23.76 -9.67 0.86
C ARG A 101 24.90 -9.00 1.62
N ALA A 102 25.30 -9.56 2.76
CA ALA A 102 26.41 -9.03 3.56
C ALA A 102 27.72 -9.04 2.76
N ARG A 103 28.00 -10.12 2.03
CA ARG A 103 29.15 -10.23 1.13
C ARG A 103 29.14 -9.17 0.04
N ILE A 104 28.02 -9.01 -0.67
CA ILE A 104 27.90 -7.99 -1.74
C ILE A 104 28.06 -6.58 -1.17
N HIS A 105 27.47 -6.29 0.00
CA HIS A 105 27.61 -5.00 0.65
C HIS A 105 29.07 -4.69 1.01
N LYS A 106 29.78 -5.65 1.59
CA LYS A 106 31.21 -5.52 1.90
C LYS A 106 32.04 -5.24 0.65
N LEU A 107 31.82 -6.00 -0.43
CA LEU A 107 32.52 -5.80 -1.70
C LEU A 107 32.26 -4.40 -2.29
N ARG A 108 31.02 -3.91 -2.26
CA ARG A 108 30.69 -2.56 -2.74
C ARG A 108 31.35 -1.47 -1.90
N LEU A 109 31.42 -1.67 -0.58
CA LEU A 109 32.06 -0.72 0.32
C LEU A 109 33.58 -0.66 0.06
N GLU A 110 34.21 -1.82 -0.12
CA GLU A 110 35.64 -1.91 -0.47
C GLU A 110 35.93 -1.29 -1.84
N GLU A 111 35.09 -1.54 -2.85
CA GLU A 111 35.23 -0.93 -4.17
C GLU A 111 35.05 0.59 -4.12
N GLY A 112 34.07 1.08 -3.35
CA GLY A 112 33.85 2.51 -3.13
C GLY A 112 35.04 3.18 -2.43
N ALA A 113 35.62 2.52 -1.43
CA ALA A 113 36.82 3.01 -0.75
C ALA A 113 38.04 3.06 -1.68
N LYS A 114 38.23 2.05 -2.54
CA LYS A 114 39.29 2.03 -3.56
C LYS A 114 39.14 3.18 -4.55
N LYS A 115 37.94 3.41 -5.08
CA LYS A 115 37.66 4.52 -6.01
C LYS A 115 37.95 5.87 -5.35
N ALA A 116 37.51 6.07 -4.11
CA ALA A 116 37.80 7.31 -3.38
C ALA A 116 39.31 7.52 -3.14
N ALA A 117 40.07 6.45 -2.87
CA ALA A 117 41.52 6.54 -2.73
C ALA A 117 42.21 6.89 -4.06
N GLU A 118 41.80 6.25 -5.16
CA GLU A 118 42.30 6.57 -6.51
C GLU A 118 41.96 8.00 -6.96
N GLU A 119 40.79 8.52 -6.58
CA GLU A 119 40.40 9.91 -6.83
C GLU A 119 41.23 10.89 -5.98
N LEU A 120 41.53 10.53 -4.74
CA LEU A 120 42.37 11.34 -3.85
C LEU A 120 43.81 11.46 -4.38
N GLU A 121 44.38 10.39 -4.92
CA GLU A 121 45.73 10.42 -5.54
C GLU A 121 45.78 11.33 -6.77
N LYS A 122 44.68 11.45 -7.51
CA LYS A 122 44.58 12.32 -8.70
C LYS A 122 44.24 13.77 -8.36
N TYR A 123 43.85 14.06 -7.12
CA TYR A 123 43.39 15.38 -6.72
C TYR A 123 44.57 16.32 -6.48
N ASP A 124 44.82 17.22 -7.45
CA ASP A 124 45.78 18.31 -7.33
C ASP A 124 45.08 19.68 -7.33
N PRO A 125 44.91 20.32 -6.16
CA PRO A 125 44.26 21.63 -6.05
C PRO A 125 45.08 22.78 -6.66
N SER A 126 46.37 22.58 -6.93
CA SER A 126 47.23 23.61 -7.52
C SER A 126 47.16 23.65 -9.05
N SER A 127 46.72 22.55 -9.67
CA SER A 127 46.52 22.46 -11.12
C SER A 127 45.09 22.87 -11.55
N ASP A 128 44.16 23.03 -10.61
CA ASP A 128 42.77 23.35 -10.92
C ASP A 128 42.60 24.81 -11.40
N PRO A 129 42.09 25.05 -12.63
CA PRO A 129 41.86 26.40 -13.15
C PRO A 129 40.82 27.21 -12.34
N ASN A 130 39.98 26.55 -11.55
CA ASN A 130 38.98 27.22 -10.72
C ASN A 130 39.58 27.80 -9.43
N VAL A 131 40.69 27.24 -8.96
CA VAL A 131 41.38 27.68 -7.76
C VAL A 131 42.38 28.78 -8.16
N THR A 132 42.21 29.97 -7.61
CA THR A 132 43.11 31.09 -7.90
C THR A 132 43.22 32.00 -6.68
N GLY A 133 44.43 32.46 -6.37
CA GLY A 133 44.69 33.42 -5.30
C GLY A 133 45.46 32.83 -4.12
N ASP A 134 45.49 33.58 -3.02
CA ASP A 134 46.19 33.20 -1.79
C ASP A 134 45.25 32.37 -0.89
N PRO A 135 45.62 31.13 -0.52
CA PRO A 135 44.77 30.27 0.31
C PRO A 135 44.51 30.88 1.70
N TYR A 136 45.43 31.67 2.26
CA TYR A 136 45.25 32.29 3.58
C TYR A 136 44.30 33.48 3.56
N LYS A 137 43.97 33.98 2.37
CA LYS A 137 43.05 35.10 2.17
C LYS A 137 41.75 34.64 1.52
N THR A 138 41.53 33.33 1.42
CA THR A 138 40.33 32.76 0.79
C THR A 138 39.39 32.17 1.83
N LEU A 139 38.16 32.67 1.90
CA LEU A 139 37.12 32.14 2.78
C LEU A 139 36.22 31.16 2.02
N PHE A 140 35.97 30.00 2.61
CA PHE A 140 35.02 29.01 2.11
C PHE A 140 33.69 29.12 2.85
N VAL A 141 32.61 29.35 2.09
CA VAL A 141 31.25 29.46 2.62
C VAL A 141 30.39 28.37 1.96
N ALA A 142 29.78 27.54 2.81
CA ALA A 142 28.89 26.45 2.40
C ALA A 142 27.46 26.68 2.89
N ARG A 143 26.52 25.83 2.44
CA ARG A 143 25.08 25.88 2.80
C ARG A 143 24.41 27.21 2.45
N LEU A 144 24.81 27.81 1.33
CA LEU A 144 24.12 28.98 0.79
C LEU A 144 22.77 28.57 0.20
N ASN A 145 21.77 29.46 0.34
CA ASN A 145 20.49 29.27 -0.35
C ASN A 145 20.70 29.31 -1.87
N TYR A 146 20.03 28.42 -2.61
CA TYR A 146 20.11 28.28 -4.07
C TYR A 146 19.68 29.53 -4.84
N GLU A 147 18.92 30.44 -4.22
CA GLU A 147 18.52 31.70 -4.86
C GLU A 147 19.51 32.86 -4.61
N THR A 148 20.55 32.62 -3.81
CA THR A 148 21.50 33.67 -3.44
C THR A 148 22.43 33.97 -4.61
N THR A 149 22.43 35.21 -5.08
CA THR A 149 23.32 35.70 -6.13
C THR A 149 24.69 36.09 -5.56
N GLU A 150 25.71 36.05 -6.42
CA GLU A 150 27.08 36.49 -6.06
C GLU A 150 27.10 37.93 -5.54
N SER A 151 26.28 38.82 -6.12
CA SER A 151 26.17 40.21 -5.68
C SER A 151 25.67 40.36 -4.24
N ARG A 152 24.73 39.50 -3.82
CA ARG A 152 24.23 39.49 -2.43
C ARG A 152 25.34 39.05 -1.48
N VAL A 153 26.06 37.98 -1.82
CA VAL A 153 27.14 37.50 -0.95
C VAL A 153 28.27 38.52 -0.87
N LYS A 154 28.66 39.12 -2.00
CA LYS A 154 29.65 40.21 -2.00
C LYS A 154 29.26 41.32 -1.04
N ARG A 155 28.02 41.81 -1.12
CA ARG A 155 27.53 42.90 -0.25
C ARG A 155 27.58 42.56 1.24
N GLU A 156 27.20 41.34 1.62
CA GLU A 156 27.22 40.94 3.04
C GLU A 156 28.64 40.80 3.59
N PHE A 157 29.57 40.28 2.77
CA PHE A 157 30.95 40.03 3.22
C PHE A 157 31.87 41.24 3.06
N GLU A 158 31.49 42.24 2.25
CA GLU A 158 32.24 43.50 2.08
C GLU A 158 32.28 44.34 3.37
N ALA A 159 31.35 44.09 4.31
CA ALA A 159 31.36 44.71 5.64
C ALA A 159 32.61 44.38 6.47
N TYR A 160 33.26 43.24 6.21
CA TYR A 160 34.49 42.86 6.88
C TYR A 160 35.74 43.47 6.20
N GLY A 161 35.53 44.18 5.07
CA GLY A 161 36.50 44.87 4.22
C GLY A 161 36.55 44.38 2.74
N PRO A 162 37.62 44.72 1.99
CA PRO A 162 37.60 44.67 0.53
C PRO A 162 37.73 43.25 -0.05
N ILE A 163 36.82 42.89 -0.96
CA ILE A 163 36.79 41.59 -1.66
C ILE A 163 37.39 41.74 -3.06
N LYS A 164 38.40 40.91 -3.39
CA LYS A 164 39.01 40.88 -4.74
C LYS A 164 38.22 40.06 -5.75
N ARG A 165 37.78 38.87 -5.36
CA ARG A 165 37.10 37.93 -6.28
C ARG A 165 36.01 37.18 -5.55
N VAL A 166 34.93 36.97 -6.29
CA VAL A 166 33.82 36.10 -5.92
C VAL A 166 33.73 34.92 -6.90
N GLY A 167 33.62 33.70 -6.37
CA GLY A 167 33.34 32.49 -7.15
C GLY A 167 32.26 31.66 -6.48
N ILE A 168 31.15 31.41 -7.20
CA ILE A 168 30.14 30.43 -6.82
C ILE A 168 30.38 29.18 -7.66
N ILE A 169 30.60 28.05 -7.00
CA ILE A 169 30.73 26.73 -7.62
C ILE A 169 29.35 26.07 -7.52
N GLU A 170 28.77 25.77 -8.66
CA GLU A 170 27.50 25.05 -8.76
C GLU A 170 27.76 23.60 -9.15
N HIS A 171 27.31 22.66 -8.32
CA HIS A 171 27.28 21.27 -8.73
C HIS A 171 26.14 21.04 -9.73
N PRO A 172 26.42 20.53 -10.95
CA PRO A 172 25.43 20.45 -12.03
C PRO A 172 24.22 19.57 -11.71
N PHE A 173 24.33 18.64 -10.75
CA PHE A 173 23.27 17.68 -10.43
C PHE A 173 22.66 17.81 -9.03
N VAL A 174 23.41 18.35 -8.06
CA VAL A 174 23.02 18.31 -6.64
C VAL A 174 22.59 19.69 -6.13
N GLY A 175 22.74 20.73 -6.96
CA GLY A 175 22.46 22.13 -6.62
C GLY A 175 23.39 22.72 -5.57
N LEU A 176 24.26 21.92 -4.93
CA LEU A 176 25.12 22.37 -3.85
C LEU A 176 25.97 23.56 -4.33
N ARG A 177 25.79 24.72 -3.68
CA ARG A 177 26.59 25.91 -3.92
C ARG A 177 27.68 26.04 -2.88
N LEU A 178 28.91 26.02 -3.36
CA LEU A 178 30.10 26.33 -2.58
C LEU A 178 30.66 27.66 -3.06
N LEU A 179 31.23 28.42 -2.14
CA LEU A 179 31.65 29.77 -2.44
C LEU A 179 33.03 30.05 -1.84
N ALA A 180 33.95 30.54 -2.67
CA ALA A 180 35.35 30.78 -2.30
C ALA A 180 35.75 32.23 -2.67
N PHE A 181 35.96 33.10 -1.68
CA PHE A 181 36.26 34.53 -1.89
C PHE A 181 37.61 34.94 -1.34
N GLY A 182 38.39 35.67 -2.16
CA GLY A 182 39.73 36.15 -1.84
C GLY A 182 39.77 37.64 -1.46
N TRP A 183 40.56 37.99 -0.45
CA TRP A 183 40.88 39.36 0.01
C TRP A 183 42.20 39.88 -0.55
#